data_AF-D3S1X3-F1
#
_entry.id   AF-D3S1X3-F1
#
_cell.length_a   1.000
_cell.length_b   1.000
_cell.length_c   1.000
_cell.angle_alpha   90.00
_cell.angle_beta   90.00
_cell.angle_gamma   90.00
#
_symmetry.space_group_name_H-M   'P 1'
#
loop_
_entity.id
_entity.type
_entity.pdbx_description
1 polymer ?
#
loop_
_entity_poly.entity_id
_entity_poly.type
_entity_poly.pdbx_seq_one_letter_code
_entity_poly.pdbx_strand_id
1 'polypeptide(L)' 'MKEVKIKVPEPKDFISEKALLHFMNAYREFLLGIKELVDFAIEKAIEVERKGEVKKIEIE' A
#
# COMPACT_ATOMS: atom_id res chain seq x y z
N MET A 1 -34.55 -30.99 24.35
CA MET A 1 -33.31 -30.18 24.33
C MET A 1 -33.60 -28.97 23.46
N LYS A 2 -33.42 -27.73 23.96
CA LYS A 2 -33.64 -26.51 23.16
C LYS A 2 -32.37 -26.23 22.36
N GLU A 3 -32.44 -26.30 21.04
CA GLU A 3 -31.34 -25.86 20.16
C GLU A 3 -31.18 -24.35 20.27
N VAL A 4 -30.03 -23.90 20.78
CA VAL A 4 -29.62 -22.50 20.71
C VAL A 4 -28.96 -22.29 19.36
N LYS A 5 -29.68 -21.67 18.41
CA LYS A 5 -29.09 -21.25 17.13
C LYS A 5 -28.15 -20.06 17.39
N ILE A 6 -26.86 -20.35 17.56
CA ILE A 6 -25.82 -19.32 17.60
C ILE A 6 -25.67 -18.78 16.18
N LYS A 7 -26.27 -17.61 15.90
CA LYS A 7 -25.94 -16.86 14.68
C LYS A 7 -24.55 -16.28 14.87
N VAL A 8 -23.58 -16.78 14.10
CA VAL A 8 -22.27 -16.14 13.99
C VAL A 8 -22.49 -14.83 13.23
N PRO A 9 -22.22 -13.67 13.84
CA PRO A 9 -22.39 -12.40 13.16
C PRO A 9 -21.31 -12.24 12.09
N GLU A 10 -21.73 -11.76 10.93
CA GLU A 10 -20.84 -11.47 9.81
C GLU A 10 -20.13 -10.12 10.02
N PRO A 11 -18.96 -9.87 9.41
CA PRO A 11 -18.27 -8.58 9.53
C PRO A 11 -19.14 -7.36 9.14
N LYS A 12 -20.08 -7.55 8.20
CA LYS A 12 -21.08 -6.56 7.80
C LYS A 12 -22.07 -6.20 8.91
N ASP A 13 -22.25 -7.06 9.91
CA ASP A 13 -23.13 -6.83 11.05
C ASP A 13 -22.50 -5.86 12.07
N PHE A 14 -21.19 -5.58 11.95
CA PHE A 14 -20.46 -4.66 12.81
C PHE A 14 -19.96 -3.41 12.09
N ILE A 15 -19.89 -3.43 10.76
CA ILE A 15 -19.34 -2.33 9.96
C ILE A 15 -20.42 -1.81 9.02
N SER A 16 -20.83 -0.56 9.22
CA SER A 16 -21.74 0.13 8.30
C SER A 16 -21.12 0.28 6.91
N GLU A 17 -21.95 0.31 5.86
CA GLU A 17 -21.48 0.53 4.49
C GLU A 17 -20.66 1.82 4.33
N LYS A 18 -21.03 2.88 5.06
CA LYS A 18 -20.26 4.14 5.08
C LYS A 18 -18.86 3.94 5.68
N ALA A 19 -18.77 3.23 6.80
CA ALA A 19 -17.48 2.94 7.42
C ALA A 19 -16.61 2.11 6.47
N LEU A 20 -17.18 1.09 5.81
CA LEU A 20 -16.47 0.29 4.82
C LEU A 20 -15.94 1.15 3.66
N LEU A 21 -16.76 2.07 3.14
CA LEU A 21 -16.33 3.01 2.09
C LEU A 21 -15.15 3.87 2.54
N HIS A 22 -15.17 4.40 3.76
CA HIS A 22 -14.05 5.17 4.31
C HIS A 22 -12.78 4.33 4.44
N PHE A 23 -12.89 3.07 4.91
CA PHE A 23 -11.74 2.17 4.98
C PHE A 23 -11.17 1.83 3.60
N MET A 24 -12.03 1.60 2.60
CA MET A 24 -11.59 1.32 1.24
C MET A 24 -10.89 2.53 0.60
N ASN A 25 -11.38 3.73 0.85
CA ASN A 25 -10.72 4.96 0.39
C ASN A 25 -9.36 5.15 1.09
N ALA A 26 -9.30 4.99 2.42
CA ALA A 26 -8.04 5.09 3.16
C ALA A 26 -7.02 4.04 2.70
N TYR A 27 -7.47 2.81 2.43
CA TYR A 27 -6.64 1.74 1.89
C TYR A 27 -6.11 2.08 0.50
N ARG A 28 -6.94 2.65 -0.37
CA ARG A 28 -6.51 3.15 -1.68
C ARG A 28 -5.41 4.20 -1.55
N GLU A 29 -5.60 5.21 -0.71
CA GLU A 29 -4.59 6.26 -0.48
C GLU A 29 -3.30 5.69 0.09
N PHE A 30 -3.39 4.74 1.01
CA PHE A 30 -2.23 4.04 1.55
C PHE A 30 -1.44 3.31 0.45
N LEU A 31 -2.12 2.58 -0.44
CA LEU A 31 -1.47 1.91 -1.57
C LEU A 31 -0.83 2.90 -2.56
N LEU A 32 -1.48 4.03 -2.80
CA LEU A 32 -0.91 5.10 -3.63
C LEU A 32 0.36 5.67 -3.00
N GLY A 33 0.36 5.90 -1.69
CA GLY A 33 1.55 6.35 -0.97
C GLY A 33 2.71 5.34 -1.05
N ILE A 34 2.43 4.03 -0.93
CA ILE A 34 3.44 2.99 -1.14
C ILE A 34 3.99 3.04 -2.56
N LYS A 35 3.12 3.20 -3.57
CA LYS A 35 3.55 3.30 -4.97
C LYS A 35 4.51 4.47 -5.17
N GLU A 36 4.19 5.65 -4.66
CA GLU A 36 5.07 6.82 -4.78
C GLU A 36 6.43 6.61 -4.09
N LEU A 37 6.45 5.93 -2.94
CA LEU A 37 7.71 5.58 -2.27
C LEU A 37 8.58 4.66 -3.13
N VAL A 38 7.98 3.66 -3.78
CA VAL A 38 8.70 2.76 -4.70
C VAL A 38 9.21 3.52 -5.91
N ASP A 39 8.37 4.34 -6.53
CA ASP A 39 8.74 5.15 -7.71
C ASP A 39 9.94 6.07 -7.36
N PHE A 40 9.89 6.75 -6.21
CA PHE A 40 10.99 7.58 -5.73
C PHE A 40 12.28 6.79 -5.49
N ALA A 41 12.18 5.60 -4.89
CA ALA A 41 13.34 4.75 -4.64
C ALA A 41 14.01 4.31 -5.95
N ILE A 42 13.22 3.99 -6.98
CA ILE A 42 13.71 3.65 -8.32
C ILE A 42 14.43 4.84 -8.95
N GLU A 43 13.83 6.03 -8.92
CA GLU A 43 14.47 7.25 -9.45
C GLU A 43 15.82 7.52 -8.77
N LYS A 44 15.88 7.36 -7.44
CA LYS A 44 17.13 7.52 -6.68
C LYS A 44 18.19 6.48 -7.05
N ALA A 45 17.79 5.23 -7.27
CA ALA A 45 18.72 4.18 -7.69
C ALA A 45 19.34 4.52 -9.06
N ILE A 46 18.51 4.96 -10.03
CA ILE A 46 18.96 5.39 -11.36
C ILE A 46 19.91 6.60 -11.26
N GLU A 47 19.61 7.57 -10.39
CA GLU A 47 20.48 8.74 -10.17
C GLU A 47 21.87 8.34 -9.65
N VAL A 48 21.92 7.38 -8.73
CA VAL A 48 23.18 6.86 -8.17
C VAL A 48 23.97 6.11 -9.23
N GLU A 49 23.33 5.27 -10.05
CA GLU A 49 23.97 4.53 -11.14
C GLU A 49 24.59 5.49 -12.16
N ARG A 50 23.83 6.49 -12.63
CA ARG A 50 24.34 7.52 -13.54
C ARG A 50 25.54 8.28 -12.98
N LYS A 51 25.52 8.64 -11.70
CA LYS A 51 26.66 9.31 -11.04
C LYS A 51 27.89 8.41 -10.95
N GLY A 52 27.70 7.10 -10.79
CA GLY A 52 28.77 6.11 -10.81
C GLY A 52 29.38 5.94 -12.20
N GLU A 53 28.55 5.89 -13.25
CA GLU A 53 29.00 5.80 -14.65
C GLU A 53 29.78 7.04 -15.08
N VAL A 54 29.30 8.25 -14.78
CA VAL A 54 30.01 9.51 -15.10
C VAL A 54 31.41 9.53 -14.46
N LYS A 55 31.51 9.16 -13.18
CA LYS A 55 32.81 9.06 -12.51
C LYS A 55 33.74 8.04 -13.17
N LYS A 56 33.22 6.93 -13.69
CA LYS A 56 34.04 5.90 -14.34
C LYS A 56 34.63 6.41 -15.67
N ILE A 57 33.87 7.20 -16.43
CA ILE A 57 34.33 7.82 -17.69
C ILE A 57 35.41 8.88 -17.42
N GLU A 58 35.33 9.62 -16.31
CA GLU A 58 36.35 10.62 -15.94
C GLU A 58 37.69 10.01 -15.49
N ILE A 59 37.74 8.70 -15.20
CA ILE A 59 38.92 8.01 -14.65
C ILE A 59 39.70 7.23 -15.73
N GLU A 60 39.19 7.13 -16.97
CA GLU A 60 39.86 6.47 -18.11
C GLU A 60 40.64 7.44 -19.02
#